data_AF-A0A1V1I0E6-F1
#
_entry.id   AF-A0A1V1I0E6-F1
#
_cell.length_a   1.000
_cell.length_b   1.000
_cell.length_c   1.000
_cell.angle_alpha   90.00
_cell.angle_beta   90.00
_cell.angle_gamma   90.00
#
_symmetry.space_group_name_H-M   'P 1'
#
loop_
_entity.id
_entity.type
_entity.pdbx_description
1 polymer ?
#
loop_
_entity_poly.entity_id
_entity_poly.type
_entity_poly.pdbx_seq_one_letter_code
_entity_poly.pdbx_strand_id
1 'polypeptide(L)'
;MGKYRLDYFSKYYFYEEDKFLQEVEDGEYILNQIKKSNRFDYKGYSYKYTKFGNISKGDTQKDVEVEIKEDDIDVIINGENAHLDLIYKFEIKNLEDHIRITTRISEKSDDISCLLYIDYNQGNDFIKELENVKKAQQENMNKI
;
A
#
# COMPACT_ATOMS: atom_id res chain seq x y z
N MET A 1 10.29 19.20 -5.75
CA MET A 1 10.63 17.75 -5.72
C MET A 1 11.03 17.37 -4.30
N GLY A 2 10.16 16.67 -3.59
CA GLY A 2 10.43 16.16 -2.26
C GLY A 2 10.99 14.73 -2.32
N LYS A 3 11.92 14.40 -1.43
CA LYS A 3 12.45 13.03 -1.26
C LYS A 3 12.24 12.60 0.19
N TYR A 4 11.70 11.41 0.36
CA TYR A 4 11.25 10.89 1.63
C TYR A 4 11.67 9.44 1.79
N ARG A 5 11.71 8.98 3.05
CA ARG A 5 12.03 7.60 3.38
C ARG A 5 10.93 7.02 4.25
N LEU A 6 10.22 6.02 3.76
CA LEU A 6 9.22 5.32 4.56
C LEU A 6 9.90 4.21 5.36
N ASP A 7 9.57 4.11 6.63
CA ASP A 7 9.97 2.98 7.46
C ASP A 7 9.35 1.69 6.95
N TYR A 8 8.07 1.77 6.53
CA TYR A 8 7.34 0.65 5.95
C TYR A 8 6.44 1.08 4.80
N PHE A 9 6.43 0.27 3.76
CA PHE A 9 5.45 0.31 2.69
C PHE A 9 4.81 -1.07 2.55
N SER A 10 3.53 -1.19 2.90
CA SER A 10 2.80 -2.45 2.86
C SER A 10 1.72 -2.45 1.80
N LYS A 11 1.72 -3.44 0.92
CA LYS A 11 0.66 -3.73 -0.06
C LYS A 11 -0.17 -4.90 0.43
N TYR A 12 -1.48 -4.82 0.27
CA TYR A 12 -2.43 -5.86 0.67
C TYR A 12 -3.28 -6.31 -0.50
N TYR A 13 -3.15 -7.59 -0.81
CA TYR A 13 -3.93 -8.31 -1.80
C TYR A 13 -4.99 -9.15 -1.07
N PHE A 14 -6.22 -9.16 -1.58
CA PHE A 14 -7.34 -9.86 -0.96
C PHE A 14 -7.89 -10.91 -1.91
N TYR A 15 -8.11 -12.11 -1.39
CA TYR A 15 -8.57 -13.26 -2.16
C TYR A 15 -9.73 -13.94 -1.46
N GLU A 16 -10.75 -14.29 -2.24
CA GLU A 16 -11.62 -15.40 -1.87
C GLU A 16 -10.82 -16.70 -1.87
N GLU A 17 -11.23 -17.69 -1.07
CA GLU A 17 -10.43 -18.92 -0.85
C GLU A 17 -10.21 -19.70 -2.15
N ASP A 18 -11.20 -19.77 -3.03
CA ASP A 18 -11.12 -20.43 -4.33
C ASP A 18 -10.10 -19.76 -5.27
N LYS A 19 -10.13 -18.43 -5.35
CA LYS A 19 -9.14 -17.65 -6.12
C LYS A 19 -7.74 -17.77 -5.53
N PHE A 20 -7.63 -17.75 -4.20
CA PHE A 20 -6.34 -17.91 -3.52
C PHE A 20 -5.67 -19.22 -3.92
N LEU A 21 -6.42 -20.32 -3.94
CA LEU A 21 -5.91 -21.63 -4.34
C LEU A 21 -5.52 -21.72 -5.82
N GLN A 22 -6.11 -20.90 -6.69
CA GLN A 22 -5.80 -20.86 -8.12
C GLN A 22 -4.60 -19.96 -8.44
N GLU A 23 -4.51 -18.81 -7.78
CA GLU A 23 -3.60 -17.73 -8.16
C GLU A 23 -2.31 -17.69 -7.32
N VAL A 24 -2.30 -18.29 -6.13
CA VAL A 24 -1.16 -18.23 -5.21
C VAL A 24 -0.38 -19.55 -5.22
N GLU A 25 0.90 -19.46 -5.56
CA GLU A 25 1.85 -20.58 -5.43
C GLU A 25 1.85 -21.14 -4.00
N ASP A 26 1.83 -22.47 -3.87
CA ASP A 26 1.70 -23.17 -2.58
C ASP A 26 0.41 -22.83 -1.81
N GLY A 27 -0.65 -22.38 -2.50
CA GLY A 27 -1.90 -21.91 -1.91
C GLY A 27 -2.53 -22.90 -0.91
N GLU A 28 -2.59 -24.20 -1.25
CA GLU A 28 -3.13 -25.22 -0.34
C GLU A 28 -2.31 -25.36 0.95
N TYR A 29 -0.98 -25.31 0.84
CA TYR A 29 -0.10 -25.40 1.99
C TYR A 29 -0.28 -24.18 2.90
N ILE A 30 -0.24 -22.98 2.33
CA ILE A 30 -0.43 -21.73 3.06
C ILE A 30 -1.80 -21.70 3.74
N LEU A 31 -2.87 -22.06 3.02
CA LEU A 31 -4.24 -22.11 3.52
C LEU A 31 -4.36 -23.03 4.75
N ASN A 32 -3.74 -24.21 4.69
CA ASN A 32 -3.73 -25.15 5.80
C ASN A 32 -2.98 -24.61 7.03
N GLN A 33 -1.96 -23.77 6.84
CA GLN A 33 -1.27 -23.11 7.96
C GLN A 33 -2.12 -21.99 8.56
N ILE A 34 -2.69 -21.09 7.75
CA ILE A 34 -3.53 -20.00 8.27
C ILE A 34 -4.79 -20.54 8.97
N LYS A 35 -5.35 -21.68 8.55
CA LYS A 35 -6.46 -22.34 9.28
C LYS A 35 -6.07 -22.82 10.69
N LYS A 36 -4.79 -23.12 10.92
CA LYS A 36 -4.28 -23.56 12.24
C LYS A 36 -3.91 -22.39 13.15
N SER A 37 -3.28 -21.35 12.61
CA SER A 37 -2.66 -20.27 13.39
C SER A 37 -3.26 -18.89 13.15
N ASN A 38 -4.27 -18.76 12.28
CA ASN A 38 -4.87 -17.51 11.78
C ASN A 38 -3.91 -16.57 11.00
N ARG A 39 -2.61 -16.71 11.20
CA ARG A 39 -1.55 -16.01 10.46
C ARG A 39 -0.42 -16.97 10.12
N PHE A 40 0.14 -16.81 8.93
CA PHE A 40 1.29 -17.56 8.47
C PHE A 40 2.18 -16.66 7.61
N ASP A 41 3.47 -16.58 7.94
CA ASP A 41 4.44 -15.82 7.15
C ASP A 41 5.24 -16.82 6.29
N TYR A 42 5.29 -16.60 4.98
CA TYR A 42 5.85 -17.55 4.02
C TYR A 42 6.42 -16.82 2.78
N LYS A 43 7.63 -17.21 2.36
CA LYS A 43 8.34 -16.65 1.20
C LYS A 43 8.33 -15.11 1.14
N GLY A 44 8.51 -14.44 2.29
CA GLY A 44 8.57 -12.98 2.38
C GLY A 44 7.21 -12.28 2.45
N TYR A 45 6.09 -13.01 2.35
CA TYR A 45 4.75 -12.49 2.50
C TYR A 45 4.13 -12.89 3.84
N SER A 46 3.16 -12.10 4.30
CA SER A 46 2.30 -12.45 5.43
C SER A 46 0.91 -12.82 4.95
N TYR A 47 0.36 -13.93 5.45
CA TYR A 47 -0.97 -14.41 5.10
C TYR A 47 -1.83 -14.49 6.35
N LYS A 48 -3.10 -14.07 6.25
CA LYS A 48 -4.07 -14.19 7.34
C LYS A 48 -5.49 -14.14 6.81
N TYR A 49 -6.43 -14.68 7.59
CA TYR A 49 -7.83 -14.35 7.39
C TYR A 49 -8.11 -12.92 7.85
N THR A 50 -8.93 -12.21 7.08
CA THR A 50 -9.50 -10.95 7.53
C THR A 50 -10.73 -11.21 8.39
N LYS A 51 -11.23 -10.15 9.04
CA LYS A 51 -12.49 -10.22 9.80
C LYS A 51 -13.72 -10.55 8.94
N PHE A 52 -13.60 -10.48 7.62
CA PHE A 52 -14.67 -10.75 6.67
C PHE A 52 -14.60 -12.17 6.08
N GLY A 53 -13.64 -12.99 6.50
CA GLY A 53 -13.51 -14.38 6.07
C GLY A 53 -12.68 -14.60 4.79
N ASN A 54 -12.31 -13.54 4.08
CA ASN A 54 -11.39 -13.62 2.95
C ASN A 54 -9.91 -13.64 3.42
N ILE A 55 -9.01 -14.00 2.52
CA ILE A 55 -7.57 -14.15 2.80
C ILE A 55 -6.85 -12.87 2.35
N SER A 56 -6.04 -12.28 3.24
CA SER A 56 -5.14 -11.20 2.87
C SER A 56 -3.71 -11.69 2.75
N LYS A 57 -3.04 -11.35 1.64
CA LYS A 57 -1.61 -11.44 1.45
C LYS A 57 -1.00 -10.04 1.61
N GLY A 58 -0.16 -9.86 2.63
CA GLY A 58 0.59 -8.64 2.88
C GLY A 58 2.02 -8.76 2.35
N ASP A 59 2.41 -7.82 1.50
CA ASP A 59 3.78 -7.59 1.03
C ASP A 59 4.31 -6.31 1.69
N THR A 60 5.27 -6.44 2.59
CA THR A 60 5.81 -5.29 3.35
C THR A 60 7.27 -5.10 3.03
N GLN A 61 7.57 -3.96 2.44
CA GLN A 61 8.93 -3.47 2.26
C GLN A 61 9.28 -2.51 3.39
N LYS A 62 10.56 -2.48 3.74
CA LYS A 62 11.11 -1.53 4.70
C LYS A 62 12.03 -0.57 3.97
N ASP A 63 12.28 0.58 4.58
CA ASP A 63 13.38 1.45 4.15
C ASP A 63 13.20 1.94 2.70
N VAL A 64 11.98 2.38 2.39
CA VAL A 64 11.51 2.64 1.03
C VAL A 64 11.73 4.11 0.65
N GLU A 65 12.38 4.36 -0.47
CA GLU A 65 12.57 5.70 -1.00
C GLU A 65 11.32 6.15 -1.76
N VAL A 66 10.84 7.37 -1.48
CA VAL A 66 9.74 7.99 -2.20
C VAL A 66 10.15 9.36 -2.71
N GLU A 67 9.98 9.59 -4.01
CA GLU A 67 10.14 10.91 -4.61
C GLU A 67 8.79 11.44 -5.10
N ILE A 68 8.50 12.70 -4.80
CA ILE A 68 7.32 13.41 -5.27
C ILE A 68 7.79 14.59 -6.12
N LYS A 69 7.41 14.57 -7.39
CA LYS A 69 7.67 15.67 -8.32
C LYS A 69 6.55 16.71 -8.22
N GLU A 70 6.91 17.95 -8.50
CA GLU A 70 5.95 19.04 -8.52
C GLU A 70 4.99 18.86 -9.70
N ASP A 71 3.70 19.12 -9.47
CA ASP A 71 2.61 19.01 -10.45
C ASP A 71 2.46 17.63 -11.14
N ASP A 72 2.99 16.56 -10.53
CA ASP A 72 2.85 15.19 -11.00
C ASP A 72 1.67 14.49 -10.32
N ILE A 73 0.98 13.61 -11.05
CA ILE A 73 -0.12 12.80 -10.54
C ILE A 73 0.37 11.47 -9.96
N ASP A 74 1.61 11.11 -10.26
CA ASP A 74 2.28 9.90 -9.81
C ASP A 74 3.41 10.22 -8.83
N VAL A 75 3.83 9.19 -8.10
CA VAL A 75 5.02 9.23 -7.24
C VAL A 75 6.06 8.24 -7.76
N ILE A 76 7.30 8.38 -7.31
CA ILE A 76 8.35 7.39 -7.56
C ILE A 76 8.60 6.64 -6.26
N ILE A 77 8.46 5.32 -6.26
CA ILE A 77 8.72 4.45 -5.11
C ILE A 77 9.87 3.51 -5.49
N ASN A 78 10.99 3.58 -4.75
CA ASN A 78 12.21 2.80 -5.04
C ASN A 78 12.70 2.92 -6.51
N GLY A 79 12.57 4.12 -7.08
CA GLY A 79 12.97 4.40 -8.47
C GLY A 79 11.94 4.01 -9.54
N GLU A 80 10.80 3.39 -9.15
CA GLU A 80 9.73 3.01 -10.08
C GLU A 80 8.56 3.99 -9.98
N ASN A 81 7.98 4.38 -11.12
CA ASN A 81 6.76 5.18 -11.12
C ASN A 81 5.58 4.34 -10.57
N ALA A 82 4.83 4.95 -9.65
CA ALA A 82 3.67 4.36 -9.01
C ALA A 82 2.52 5.37 -8.93
N HIS A 83 1.33 4.93 -9.32
CA HIS A 83 0.11 5.70 -9.15
C HIS A 83 -0.54 5.38 -7.81
N LEU A 84 -0.53 6.33 -6.88
CA LEU A 84 -1.32 6.24 -5.64
C LEU A 84 -2.68 6.89 -5.88
N ASP A 85 -3.78 6.16 -5.71
CA ASP A 85 -5.14 6.71 -5.86
C ASP A 85 -5.57 7.43 -4.58
N LEU A 86 -5.10 8.68 -4.46
CA LEU A 86 -5.33 9.55 -3.31
C LEU A 86 -6.74 10.18 -3.33
N ILE A 87 -7.40 10.18 -4.49
CA ILE A 87 -8.79 10.63 -4.62
C ILE A 87 -9.72 9.62 -3.96
N TYR A 88 -9.58 8.35 -4.33
CA TYR A 88 -10.42 7.28 -3.79
C TYR A 88 -10.16 7.06 -2.31
N LYS A 89 -8.88 7.03 -1.90
CA LYS A 89 -8.52 6.86 -0.49
C LYS A 89 -7.25 7.60 -0.10
N PHE A 90 -7.36 8.46 0.91
CA PHE A 90 -6.22 9.13 1.53
C PHE A 90 -6.54 9.41 3.01
N GLU A 91 -6.36 8.39 3.85
CA GLU A 91 -6.64 8.46 5.28
C GLU A 91 -5.33 8.56 6.07
N ILE A 92 -5.24 9.57 6.93
CA ILE A 92 -4.06 9.84 7.76
C ILE A 92 -4.35 9.43 9.19
N LYS A 93 -3.43 8.72 9.83
CA LYS A 93 -3.49 8.36 11.24
C LYS A 93 -2.14 8.57 11.92
N ASN A 94 -2.14 9.42 12.93
CA ASN A 94 -1.01 9.57 13.85
C ASN A 94 -0.95 8.37 14.80
N LEU A 95 0.18 7.66 14.82
CA LEU A 95 0.47 6.55 15.73
C LEU A 95 1.46 7.01 16.81
N GLU A 96 1.93 6.12 17.67
CA GLU A 96 2.87 6.52 18.73
C GLU A 96 4.21 7.02 18.18
N ASP A 97 4.69 6.39 17.11
CA ASP A 97 6.04 6.55 16.56
C ASP A 97 6.07 6.95 15.08
N HIS A 98 4.95 6.80 14.36
CA HIS A 98 4.85 7.09 12.93
C HIS A 98 3.55 7.82 12.58
N ILE A 99 3.54 8.43 11.41
CA ILE A 99 2.31 8.74 10.69
C ILE A 99 2.03 7.60 9.71
N ARG A 100 0.81 7.07 9.75
CA ARG A 100 0.34 6.07 8.81
C ARG A 100 -0.64 6.67 7.83
N ILE A 101 -0.36 6.51 6.54
CA ILE A 101 -1.23 6.90 5.45
C ILE A 101 -1.81 5.63 4.83
N THR A 102 -3.13 5.58 4.68
CA THR A 102 -3.84 4.49 3.99
C THR A 102 -4.37 5.01 2.66
N THR A 103 -3.99 4.37 1.57
CA THR A 103 -4.42 4.70 0.21
C THR A 103 -4.52 3.44 -0.65
N ARG A 104 -4.69 3.58 -1.96
CA ARG A 104 -4.57 2.50 -2.94
C ARG A 104 -3.42 2.79 -3.88
N ILE A 105 -2.86 1.74 -4.45
CA ILE A 105 -1.85 1.81 -5.52
C ILE A 105 -2.38 1.03 -6.71
N SER A 106 -2.33 1.64 -7.89
CA SER A 106 -2.73 0.99 -9.13
C SER A 106 -1.61 0.11 -9.65
N GLU A 107 -1.88 -1.19 -9.80
CA GLU A 107 -1.01 -2.15 -10.46
C GLU A 107 -1.67 -2.63 -11.75
N LYS A 108 -0.90 -3.26 -12.65
CA LYS A 108 -1.34 -3.63 -14.02
C LYS A 108 -2.67 -4.39 -14.10
N SER A 109 -3.07 -5.07 -13.03
CA SER A 109 -4.24 -5.95 -12.99
C SER A 109 -5.27 -5.57 -11.93
N ASP A 110 -4.95 -4.70 -10.97
CA ASP A 110 -5.86 -4.33 -9.88
C ASP A 110 -5.39 -3.08 -9.13
N ASP A 111 -6.32 -2.42 -8.45
CA ASP A 111 -6.03 -1.37 -7.49
C ASP A 111 -5.98 -1.98 -6.09
N ILE A 112 -4.81 -2.04 -5.50
CA ILE A 112 -4.63 -2.73 -4.22
C ILE A 112 -4.54 -1.74 -3.07
N SER A 113 -4.95 -2.16 -1.88
CA SER A 113 -4.81 -1.32 -0.68
C SER A 113 -3.34 -1.26 -0.26
N CYS A 114 -2.85 -0.07 0.08
CA CYS A 114 -1.51 0.07 0.62
C CYS A 114 -1.46 0.99 1.85
N LEU A 115 -0.43 0.77 2.68
CA LEU A 115 -0.12 1.53 3.87
C LEU A 115 1.30 2.07 3.77
N LEU A 116 1.43 3.38 3.95
CA LEU A 116 2.71 4.07 4.02
C LEU A 116 2.92 4.47 5.48
N TYR A 117 4.07 4.12 6.04
CA TYR A 117 4.48 4.50 7.39
C TYR A 117 5.71 5.37 7.29
N ILE A 118 5.62 6.58 7.83
CA ILE A 118 6.69 7.57 7.80
C ILE A 118 6.90 8.13 9.21
N ASP A 119 8.16 8.32 9.59
CA ASP A 119 8.50 8.93 10.86
C ASP A 119 8.05 10.40 10.94
N TYR A 120 7.91 10.90 12.17
CA TYR A 120 7.40 12.23 12.43
C TYR A 120 8.30 13.38 11.97
N ASN A 121 9.60 13.15 11.75
CA ASN A 121 10.53 14.22 11.35
C ASN A 121 10.29 14.69 9.91
N GLN A 122 9.73 13.83 9.06
CA GLN A 122 9.41 14.13 7.66
C GLN A 122 7.91 13.98 7.34
N GLY A 123 7.13 13.38 8.23
CA GLY A 123 5.73 13.01 7.96
C GLY A 123 4.81 14.18 7.60
N ASN A 124 4.95 15.35 8.24
CA ASN A 124 4.08 16.50 7.94
C ASN A 124 4.33 17.07 6.55
N ASP A 125 5.60 17.19 6.16
CA ASP A 125 5.97 17.68 4.82
C ASP A 125 5.56 16.66 3.75
N PHE A 126 5.74 15.37 4.02
CA PHE A 126 5.31 14.30 3.13
C PHE A 126 3.80 14.31 2.88
N ILE A 127 2.99 14.49 3.92
CA ILE A 127 1.53 14.63 3.79
C ILE A 127 1.18 15.78 2.88
N LYS A 128 1.80 16.95 3.09
CA LYS A 128 1.52 18.14 2.30
C LYS A 128 1.85 17.93 0.82
N GLU A 129 2.94 17.25 0.51
CA GLU A 129 3.26 16.88 -0.88
C GLU A 129 2.25 15.89 -1.46
N LEU A 130 1.79 14.90 -0.70
CA LEU A 130 0.71 14.00 -1.15
C LEU A 130 -0.63 14.73 -1.34
N GLU A 131 -0.93 15.76 -0.55
CA GLU A 131 -2.09 16.62 -0.80
C GLU A 131 -1.98 17.36 -2.14
N ASN A 132 -0.77 17.82 -2.51
CA ASN A 132 -0.53 18.41 -3.82
C ASN A 132 -0.73 17.39 -4.96
N VAL A 133 -0.21 16.16 -4.81
CA VAL A 133 -0.44 15.08 -5.77
C VAL A 133 -1.94 14.79 -5.94
N LYS A 134 -2.67 14.67 -4.82
CA LYS A 134 -4.13 14.49 -4.84
C LYS A 134 -4.85 15.61 -5.58
N LYS A 135 -4.43 16.87 -5.35
CA LYS A 135 -5.00 18.02 -6.05
C LYS A 135 -4.71 17.95 -7.56
N ALA A 136 -3.49 17.62 -7.96
CA ALA A 136 -3.13 17.43 -9.36
C ALA A 136 -3.98 16.33 -10.02
N GLN A 137 -4.22 15.21 -9.33
CA GLN A 137 -5.11 14.16 -9.80
C GLN A 137 -6.55 14.67 -10.02
N GLN A 138 -7.10 15.46 -9.08
CA GLN A 138 -8.44 16.03 -9.20
C GLN A 138 -8.56 17.01 -10.38
N GLU A 139 -7.56 17.86 -10.57
CA GLU A 139 -7.52 18.79 -11.70
C GLU A 139 -7.40 18.06 -13.03
N ASN A 140 -6.67 16.94 -13.09
CA ASN A 140 -6.56 16.13 -14.29
C ASN A 140 -7.89 15.45 -14.67
N MET A 141 -8.66 14.95 -13.70
CA MET A 141 -9.99 14.39 -13.95
C MET A 141 -10.97 15.42 -14.55
N ASN A 142 -10.88 16.69 -14.15
CA ASN A 142 -11.76 17.76 -14.62
C ASN A 142 -11.41 18.28 -16.03
N LYS A 143 -10.28 17.84 -16.61
CA LYS A 143 -9.86 18.18 -17.98
C LYS A 143 -10.41 17.19 -19.02
N ILE A 144 -11.08 16.13 -18.59
CA ILE A 144 -11.71 15.09 -19.42
C ILE A 144 -13.20 15.39 -19.53
#